data_AF-A0AAU7U6L8-F1
#
_entry.id   AF-A0AAU7U6L8-F1
#
_cell.length_a   1.000
_cell.length_b   1.000
_cell.length_c   1.000
_cell.angle_alpha   90.00
_cell.angle_beta   90.00
_cell.angle_gamma   90.00
#
_symmetry.space_group_name_H-M   'P 1'
#
loop_
_entity.id
_entity.type
_entity.pdbx_description
1 polymer ?
#
loop_
_entity_poly.entity_id
_entity_poly.type
_entity_poly.pdbx_seq_one_letter_code
_entity_poly.pdbx_strand_id
1 'polypeptide(L)' 'MKTKGQAIGFWMSIGIAVGVSLGAALHSIGAGIAIGAGLGVAIGIMAGRKLP' A
#
# COMPACT_ATOMS: atom_id res chain seq x y z
N MET A 1 -11.01 2.52 -18.64
CA MET A 1 -11.43 3.11 -17.35
C MET A 1 -10.68 2.39 -16.25
N LYS A 2 -9.83 3.07 -15.46
CA LYS A 2 -9.20 2.45 -14.28
C LYS A 2 -10.22 2.49 -13.15
N THR A 3 -10.61 1.33 -12.64
CA THR A 3 -11.61 1.25 -11.57
C THR A 3 -10.96 1.57 -10.22
N LYS A 4 -11.78 1.97 -9.23
CA LYS A 4 -11.31 2.25 -7.86
C LYS A 4 -10.54 1.07 -7.26
N GLY A 5 -11.00 -0.15 -7.52
CA GLY A 5 -10.30 -1.38 -7.12
C GLY A 5 -8.92 -1.53 -7.73
N GLN A 6 -8.73 -1.07 -8.97
CA GLN A 6 -7.43 -1.12 -9.66
C GLN A 6 -6.42 -0.14 -9.05
N ALA A 7 -6.88 1.05 -8.62
CA ALA A 7 -6.04 2.00 -7.89
C ALA A 7 -5.66 1.47 -6.50
N ILE A 8 -6.62 0.87 -5.78
CA ILE A 8 -6.35 0.26 -4.47
C ILE A 8 -5.34 -0.89 -4.62
N GLY A 9 -5.55 -1.80 -5.57
CA GLY A 9 -4.64 -2.92 -5.82
C GLY A 9 -3.21 -2.46 -6.16
N PHE A 10 -3.07 -1.47 -7.04
CA PHE A 10 -1.77 -0.90 -7.41
C PHE A 10 -1.03 -0.29 -6.21
N TRP A 11 -1.72 0.56 -5.44
CA TRP A 11 -1.12 1.19 -4.25
C TRP A 11 -0.85 0.20 -3.13
N MET A 12 -1.64 -0.87 -3.02
CA MET A 12 -1.40 -1.94 -2.05
C MET A 12 -0.12 -2.72 -2.38
N SER A 13 0.14 -3.01 -3.66
CA SER A 13 1.41 -3.64 -4.09
C SER A 13 2.62 -2.78 -3.74
N ILE A 14 2.54 -1.46 -3.99
CA ILE A 14 3.60 -0.51 -3.63
C ILE A 14 3.76 -0.44 -2.11
N GLY A 15 2.65 -0.33 -1.38
CA GLY A 15 2.65 -0.28 0.08
C GLY A 15 3.33 -1.49 0.69
N ILE A 16 3.03 -2.71 0.23
CA ILE A 16 3.69 -3.93 0.70
C ILE A 16 5.17 -3.94 0.32
N ALA A 17 5.56 -3.59 -0.91
CA ALA A 17 6.96 -3.55 -1.31
C ALA A 17 7.80 -2.60 -0.44
N VAL A 18 7.28 -1.39 -0.19
CA VAL A 18 7.91 -0.41 0.70
C VAL A 18 7.91 -0.90 2.14
N GLY A 19 6.79 -1.43 2.62
CA GLY A 19 6.66 -1.94 3.98
C GLY A 19 7.59 -3.10 4.29
N VAL A 20 7.72 -4.07 3.38
CA VAL A 20 8.65 -5.19 3.52
C VAL A 20 10.09 -4.69 3.54
N SER A 21 10.44 -3.73 2.68
CA SER A 21 11.78 -3.12 2.66
C SER A 21 12.09 -2.40 3.98
N LEU A 22 11.11 -1.66 4.51
CA LEU A 22 11.22 -0.96 5.80
C LEU A 22 11.32 -1.95 6.97
N GLY A 23 10.51 -3.01 6.94
CA GLY A 23 10.52 -4.06 7.96
C GLY A 23 11.83 -4.84 7.96
N ALA A 24 12.40 -5.10 6.78
CA ALA A 24 13.73 -5.70 6.66
C ALA A 24 14.81 -4.79 7.24
N ALA A 25 14.75 -3.48 6.96
CA ALA A 25 15.69 -2.50 7.52
C ALA A 25 15.58 -2.38 9.05
N LEU A 26 14.38 -2.52 9.60
CA LEU A 26 14.09 -2.44 11.03
C LEU A 26 14.20 -3.80 11.75
N HIS A 27 14.63 -4.87 11.06
CA HIS A 27 14.66 -6.25 11.57
C HIS A 27 13.29 -6.73 12.11
N SER A 28 12.20 -6.13 11.62
CA SER A 28 10.82 -6.41 12.03
C SER A 28 9.91 -6.40 10.82
N ILE A 29 9.92 -7.52 10.09
CA ILE A 29 9.12 -7.72 8.88
C ILE A 29 7.61 -7.59 9.19
N GLY A 30 7.16 -8.09 10.35
CA GLY A 30 5.76 -7.97 10.76
C GLY A 30 5.29 -6.52 10.88
N ALA A 31 6.09 -5.66 11.52
CA ALA A 31 5.80 -4.24 11.61
C ALA A 31 5.85 -3.56 10.24
N GLY A 32 6.84 -3.91 9.41
CA GLY A 32 6.97 -3.40 8.05
C GLY A 32 5.76 -3.72 7.17
N ILE A 33 5.28 -4.97 7.18
CA ILE A 33 4.09 -5.39 6.42
C ILE A 33 2.84 -4.65 6.92
N ALA A 34 2.65 -4.52 8.23
CA ALA A 34 1.50 -3.80 8.79
C ALA A 34 1.47 -2.32 8.37
N ILE A 35 2.62 -1.65 8.46
CA ILE A 35 2.78 -0.25 8.04
C ILE A 35 2.57 -0.13 6.53
N GLY A 36 3.19 -1.01 5.75
CA GLY A 36 3.09 -1.02 4.29
C GLY A 36 1.68 -1.27 3.78
N ALA A 37 0.99 -2.25 4.35
CA ALA A 37 -0.41 -2.54 4.01
C ALA A 37 -1.33 -1.37 4.40
N GLY A 38 -1.14 -0.79 5.59
CA GLY A 38 -1.89 0.38 6.04
C GLY A 38 -1.71 1.59 5.12
N LEU A 39 -0.46 1.92 4.77
CA LEU A 39 -0.14 3.01 3.84
C LEU A 39 -0.67 2.75 2.44
N GLY A 40 -0.46 1.54 1.90
CA GLY A 40 -0.90 1.18 0.56
C GLY A 40 -2.42 1.25 0.40
N VAL A 41 -3.17 0.79 1.40
CA VAL A 41 -4.65 0.90 1.41
C VAL A 41 -5.10 2.35 1.58
N ALA A 42 -4.51 3.10 2.51
CA ALA A 42 -4.87 4.50 2.75
C ALA A 42 -4.68 5.38 1.50
N ILE A 43 -3.51 5.24 0.84
CA ILE A 43 -3.21 5.97 -0.40
C ILE A 43 -4.08 5.45 -1.54
N GLY A 44 -4.27 4.13 -1.65
CA GLY A 44 -5.13 3.51 -2.66
C GLY A 44 -6.57 4.02 -2.62
N ILE A 45 -7.14 4.17 -1.42
CA ILE A 45 -8.49 4.73 -1.21
C ILE A 45 -8.50 6.22 -1.58
N MET A 46 -7.51 7.00 -1.14
CA MET A 46 -7.43 8.43 -1.43
C MET A 46 -7.25 8.71 -2.93
N ALA A 47 -6.38 7.97 -3.60
CA ALA A 47 -6.15 8.05 -5.04
C ALA A 47 -7.36 7.54 -5.83
N GLY A 48 -8.01 6.47 -5.35
CA GLY A 48 -9.23 5.92 -5.94
C GLY A 48 -10.44 6.85 -5.83
N ARG A 49 -10.52 7.72 -4.82
CA ARG A 49 -11.58 8.75 -4.73
C ARG A 49 -11.55 9.78 -5.87
N LYS A 50 -10.40 9.96 -6.53
CA LYS A 50 -10.25 10.86 -7.69
C LYS A 50 -10.60 10.18 -9.02
N LEU A 51 -10.85 8.87 -9.01
CA LEU A 51 -11.32 8.15 -10.20
C LEU A 51 -12.86 8.23 -10.25
N PRO A 52 -13.45 8.53 -11.43
CA PRO A 52 -14.90 8.63 -11.59
C PRO A 52 -15.62 7.37 -11.12
#